data_AF-A0A6J4KU27-F1
#
_entry.id   AF-A0A6J4KU27-F1
#
_cell.length_a   1.000
_cell.length_b   1.000
_cell.length_c   1.000
_cell.angle_alpha   90.00
_cell.angle_beta   90.00
_cell.angle_gamma   90.00
#
_symmetry.space_group_name_H-M   'P 1'
#
loop_
_entity.id
_entity.type
_entity.pdbx_description
1 polymer ?
#
loop_
_entity_poly.entity_id
_entity_poly.type
_entity_poly.pdbx_seq_one_letter_code
_entity_poly.pdbx_strand_id
1 'polypeptide(L)'
;MSLTRAAAHLKRADPTLARVIRRVGPCLFAPRREGTHFDAVLRAIVYQQLSGKAAGTILGRVHGVYGGRSPTPDELLATPEETLRAAGLSRQKQGYARDLAAKVAAGAVPVDALDELDDEAIIAALTSVKGVGRWTAQMFLMFRLGRLDVL
;
A
#
# COMPACT_ATOMS: atom_id res chain seq x y z
N MET A 1 -13.42 -15.90 -1.54
CA MET A 1 -13.08 -16.73 -2.73
C MET A 1 -11.64 -17.20 -2.59
N SER A 2 -11.25 -18.40 -3.05
CA SER A 2 -9.84 -18.85 -3.02
C SER A 2 -9.17 -18.68 -4.38
N LEU A 3 -7.83 -18.58 -4.42
CA LEU A 3 -7.08 -18.45 -5.69
C LEU A 3 -7.32 -19.64 -6.63
N THR A 4 -7.46 -20.86 -6.11
CA THR A 4 -7.81 -22.04 -6.90
C THR A 4 -9.19 -21.90 -7.55
N ARG A 5 -10.18 -21.41 -6.81
CA ARG A 5 -11.53 -21.15 -7.34
C ARG A 5 -11.52 -20.03 -8.37
N ALA A 6 -10.79 -18.95 -8.13
CA ALA A 6 -10.64 -17.85 -9.07
C ALA A 6 -10.00 -18.31 -10.39
N ALA A 7 -8.91 -19.09 -10.31
CA ALA A 7 -8.25 -19.66 -11.49
C ALA A 7 -9.18 -20.61 -12.27
N ALA A 8 -9.96 -21.45 -11.59
CA ALA A 8 -10.94 -22.31 -12.24
C ALA A 8 -12.05 -21.49 -12.94
N HIS A 9 -12.53 -20.43 -12.29
CA HIS A 9 -13.51 -19.51 -12.88
C HIS A 9 -12.98 -18.86 -14.16
N LEU A 10 -11.78 -18.26 -14.10
CA LEU A 10 -11.17 -17.58 -15.26
C LEU A 10 -10.89 -18.54 -16.43
N LYS A 11 -10.40 -19.76 -16.15
CA LYS A 11 -10.20 -20.79 -17.19
C LYS A 11 -11.49 -21.16 -17.92
N ARG A 12 -12.63 -21.14 -17.21
CA ARG A 12 -13.94 -21.46 -17.78
C ARG A 12 -14.53 -20.28 -18.55
N ALA A 13 -14.30 -19.06 -18.08
CA ALA A 13 -14.86 -17.85 -18.67
C ALA A 13 -14.10 -17.39 -19.93
N ASP A 14 -12.78 -17.58 -20.01
CA ASP A 14 -11.95 -17.04 -21.09
C ASP A 14 -10.87 -18.05 -21.55
N PRO A 15 -10.93 -18.57 -22.80
CA PRO A 15 -9.94 -19.49 -23.36
C PRO A 15 -8.50 -18.91 -23.45
N THR A 16 -8.36 -17.61 -23.63
CA THR A 16 -7.07 -16.91 -23.67
C THR A 16 -6.43 -16.93 -22.29
N LEU A 17 -7.18 -16.52 -21.26
CA LEU A 17 -6.73 -16.63 -19.86
C LEU A 17 -6.46 -18.08 -19.48
N ALA A 18 -7.26 -19.04 -19.97
CA ALA A 18 -7.04 -20.45 -19.70
C ALA A 18 -5.69 -20.96 -20.24
N ARG A 19 -5.24 -20.47 -21.40
CA ARG A 19 -3.94 -20.79 -21.98
C ARG A 19 -2.81 -20.18 -21.14
N VAL A 20 -2.95 -18.92 -20.73
CA VAL A 20 -1.97 -18.24 -19.88
C VAL A 20 -1.82 -18.94 -18.53
N ILE A 21 -2.92 -19.24 -17.84
CA ILE A 21 -2.88 -19.88 -16.52
C ILE A 21 -2.27 -21.30 -16.61
N ARG A 22 -2.53 -22.06 -17.68
CA ARG A 22 -1.88 -23.37 -17.89
C ARG A 22 -0.37 -23.25 -18.10
N ARG A 23 0.09 -22.20 -18.78
CA ARG A 23 1.51 -21.98 -19.05
C ARG A 23 2.27 -21.47 -17.81
N VAL A 24 1.66 -20.53 -17.07
CA VAL A 24 2.29 -19.91 -15.89
C VAL A 24 2.21 -20.83 -14.67
N GLY A 25 1.13 -21.62 -14.54
CA GLY A 25 0.88 -22.46 -13.38
C GLY A 25 0.01 -21.76 -12.32
N PRO A 26 -0.03 -22.30 -11.09
CA PRO A 26 -0.86 -21.74 -10.02
C PRO A 26 -0.45 -20.31 -9.66
N CYS A 27 -1.43 -19.46 -9.37
CA CYS A 27 -1.16 -18.14 -8.82
C CYS A 27 -0.63 -18.29 -7.38
N LEU A 28 0.61 -17.86 -7.16
CA LEU A 28 1.28 -17.90 -5.85
C LEU A 28 1.14 -16.57 -5.09
N PHE A 29 0.19 -15.73 -5.49
CA PHE A 29 -0.05 -14.44 -4.87
C PHE A 29 -0.34 -14.60 -3.37
N ALA A 30 0.37 -13.85 -2.55
CA ALA A 30 0.12 -13.73 -1.13
C ALA A 30 0.23 -12.25 -0.73
N PRO A 31 -0.79 -11.69 -0.04
CA PRO A 31 -0.73 -10.33 0.45
C PRO A 31 0.35 -10.19 1.53
N ARG A 32 1.01 -9.03 1.59
CA ARG A 32 2.00 -8.70 2.61
C ARG A 32 1.27 -8.38 3.92
N ARG A 33 1.41 -9.26 4.91
CA ARG A 33 0.80 -9.11 6.24
C ARG A 33 1.66 -8.40 7.27
N GLU A 34 2.96 -8.25 6.98
CA GLU A 34 3.91 -7.56 7.87
C GLU A 34 3.65 -6.05 7.94
N GLY A 35 3.85 -5.47 9.14
CA GLY A 35 3.68 -4.03 9.39
C GLY A 35 2.22 -3.61 9.60
N THR A 36 1.99 -2.31 9.74
CA THR A 36 0.65 -1.72 9.96
C THR A 36 0.01 -1.28 8.63
N HIS A 37 -1.29 -0.94 8.65
CA HIS A 37 -1.92 -0.31 7.49
C HIS A 37 -1.32 1.05 7.15
N PHE A 38 -0.96 1.82 8.18
CA PHE A 38 -0.20 3.05 8.00
C PHE A 38 1.11 2.80 7.23
N ASP A 39 1.89 1.78 7.64
CA ASP A 39 3.13 1.41 6.95
C ASP A 39 2.88 1.01 5.49
N ALA A 40 1.81 0.27 5.22
CA ALA A 40 1.47 -0.16 3.87
C ALA A 40 1.14 1.03 2.94
N VAL A 41 0.39 2.02 3.42
CA VAL A 41 0.09 3.23 2.64
C VAL A 41 1.33 4.11 2.49
N LEU A 42 2.12 4.28 3.57
CA LEU A 42 3.39 5.01 3.53
C LEU A 42 4.35 4.37 2.52
N ARG A 43 4.48 3.04 2.53
CA ARG A 43 5.26 2.28 1.55
C ARG A 43 4.76 2.53 0.13
N ALA A 44 3.45 2.53 -0.10
CA ALA A 44 2.89 2.80 -1.42
C ALA A 44 3.31 4.18 -1.93
N ILE A 45 3.24 5.22 -1.09
CA ILE A 45 3.72 6.58 -1.39
C ILE A 45 5.23 6.57 -1.74
N VAL A 46 6.04 5.89 -0.93
CA VAL A 46 7.50 5.78 -1.15
C VAL A 46 7.83 5.13 -2.49
N TYR A 47 7.08 4.10 -2.89
CA TYR A 47 7.34 3.31 -4.09
C TYR A 47 6.90 3.97 -5.41
N GLN A 48 6.13 5.06 -5.36
CA GLN A 48 5.68 5.76 -6.57
C GLN A 48 6.87 6.20 -7.45
N GLN A 49 6.76 5.94 -8.75
CA GLN A 49 7.72 6.39 -9.78
C GLN A 49 9.18 5.94 -9.57
N LEU A 50 9.41 4.86 -8.82
CA LEU A 50 10.74 4.32 -8.55
C LEU A 50 10.81 2.82 -8.85
N SER A 51 12.01 2.33 -9.13
CA SER A 51 12.25 0.88 -9.12
C SER A 51 12.08 0.34 -7.70
N GLY A 52 11.65 -0.93 -7.58
CA GLY A 52 11.45 -1.56 -6.26
C GLY A 52 12.70 -1.57 -5.38
N LYS A 53 13.91 -1.67 -5.99
CA LYS A 53 15.19 -1.61 -5.29
C LYS A 53 15.48 -0.21 -4.72
N ALA A 54 15.24 0.83 -5.52
CA ALA A 54 15.45 2.22 -5.09
C ALA A 54 14.47 2.59 -3.97
N ALA A 55 13.19 2.28 -4.17
CA ALA A 55 12.16 2.54 -3.16
C ALA A 55 12.40 1.75 -1.87
N GLY A 56 12.83 0.49 -1.96
CA GLY A 56 13.17 -0.33 -0.79
C GLY A 56 14.34 0.27 0.01
N THR A 57 15.37 0.78 -0.68
CA THR A 57 16.48 1.48 -0.02
C THR A 57 16.00 2.72 0.74
N ILE A 58 15.15 3.54 0.12
CA ILE A 58 14.61 4.76 0.75
C ILE A 58 13.72 4.38 1.95
N LEU A 59 12.80 3.43 1.79
CA LEU A 59 11.94 2.98 2.87
C LEU A 59 12.75 2.44 4.06
N GLY A 60 13.79 1.65 3.80
CA GLY A 60 14.68 1.16 4.85
C GLY A 60 15.40 2.27 5.61
N ARG A 61 15.85 3.34 4.92
CA ARG A 61 16.43 4.51 5.59
C ARG A 61 15.40 5.29 6.40
N VAL A 62 14.17 5.43 5.89
CA VAL A 62 13.06 6.05 6.63
C VAL A 62 12.78 5.26 7.91
N HIS A 63 12.60 3.93 7.81
CA HIS A 63 12.45 3.07 8.99
C HIS A 63 13.66 3.14 9.93
N GLY A 64 14.87 3.31 9.39
CA GLY A 64 16.09 3.53 10.17
C GLY A 64 16.04 4.76 11.09
N VAL A 65 15.36 5.84 10.69
CA VAL A 65 15.11 7.01 11.55
C VAL A 65 14.33 6.62 12.81
N TYR A 66 13.51 5.58 12.73
CA TYR A 66 12.64 5.10 13.80
C TYR A 66 13.13 3.79 14.42
N GLY A 67 14.43 3.47 14.30
CA GLY A 67 15.00 2.24 14.90
C GLY A 67 14.66 0.96 14.13
N GLY A 68 14.45 1.05 12.81
CA GLY A 68 14.20 -0.09 11.93
C GLY A 68 12.74 -0.53 11.84
N ARG A 69 11.81 0.25 12.40
CA ARG A 69 10.36 0.02 12.34
C ARG A 69 9.64 1.10 11.55
N SER A 70 8.36 0.88 11.29
CA SER A 70 7.48 1.94 10.76
C SER A 70 7.27 3.03 11.81
N PRO A 71 7.25 4.32 11.42
CA PRO A 71 6.84 5.39 12.33
C PRO A 71 5.36 5.29 12.67
N THR A 72 5.01 5.79 13.85
CA THR A 72 3.63 6.19 14.14
C THR A 72 3.29 7.49 13.40
N PRO A 73 1.99 7.81 13.19
CA PRO A 73 1.58 9.08 12.60
C PRO A 73 2.18 10.28 13.33
N ASP A 74 2.14 10.30 14.66
CA ASP A 74 2.64 11.42 15.47
C ASP A 74 4.15 11.56 15.38
N GLU A 75 4.89 10.45 15.38
CA GLU A 75 6.35 10.47 15.17
C GLU A 75 6.71 11.06 13.80
N LEU A 76 5.98 10.67 12.74
CA LEU A 76 6.23 11.20 11.40
C LEU A 76 5.95 12.71 11.34
N LEU A 77 4.88 13.17 11.99
CA LEU A 77 4.53 14.59 12.06
C LEU A 77 5.58 15.40 12.84
N ALA A 78 6.09 14.86 13.96
CA ALA A 78 7.09 15.51 14.79
C ALA A 78 8.51 15.48 14.19
N THR A 79 8.77 14.60 13.22
CA THR A 79 10.10 14.47 12.58
C THR A 79 10.40 15.70 11.71
N PRO A 80 11.59 16.32 11.78
CA PRO A 80 11.98 17.41 10.87
C PRO A 80 12.00 16.99 9.40
N GLU A 81 11.63 17.90 8.48
CA GLU A 81 11.63 17.63 7.03
C GLU A 81 13.04 17.26 6.52
N GLU A 82 14.07 17.91 7.06
CA GLU A 82 15.47 17.67 6.74
C GLU A 82 15.90 16.24 7.04
N THR A 83 15.39 15.65 8.12
CA THR A 83 15.66 14.27 8.51
C THR A 83 15.06 13.29 7.49
N LEU A 84 13.81 13.51 7.10
CA LEU A 84 13.14 12.70 6.08
C LEU A 84 13.78 12.87 4.69
N ARG A 85 14.24 14.09 4.36
CA ARG A 85 14.99 14.38 3.15
C ARG A 85 16.33 13.64 3.13
N ALA A 86 17.05 13.61 4.25
CA ALA A 86 18.30 12.87 4.39
C ALA A 86 18.10 11.36 4.23
N ALA A 87 16.94 10.84 4.64
CA ALA A 87 16.54 9.44 4.39
C ALA A 87 16.21 9.15 2.90
N GLY A 88 16.10 10.18 2.06
CA GLY A 88 15.90 10.06 0.61
C GLY A 88 14.46 10.33 0.15
N LEU A 89 13.57 10.82 1.02
CA LEU A 89 12.24 11.25 0.59
C LEU A 89 12.31 12.58 -0.17
N SER A 90 11.69 12.62 -1.36
CA SER A 90 11.47 13.88 -2.08
C SER A 90 10.53 14.80 -1.31
N ARG A 91 10.62 16.11 -1.53
CA ARG A 91 9.73 17.10 -0.88
C ARG A 91 8.25 16.78 -1.11
N GLN A 92 7.89 16.32 -2.31
CA GLN A 92 6.53 15.91 -2.65
C GLN A 92 6.07 14.72 -1.80
N LYS A 93 6.89 13.66 -1.69
CA LYS A 93 6.56 12.47 -0.90
C LYS A 93 6.54 12.75 0.60
N GLN A 94 7.37 13.69 1.09
CA GLN A 94 7.26 14.18 2.46
C GLN A 94 5.89 14.83 2.71
N GLY A 95 5.43 15.68 1.77
CA GLY A 95 4.09 16.27 1.84
C GLY A 95 2.97 15.23 1.88
N TYR A 96 3.06 14.18 1.07
CA TYR A 96 2.07 13.09 1.05
C TYR A 96 2.09 12.25 2.32
N ALA A 97 3.28 11.90 2.81
CA ALA A 97 3.45 11.14 4.04
C ALA A 97 2.94 11.92 5.27
N ARG A 98 3.21 13.22 5.34
CA ARG A 98 2.68 14.09 6.40
C ARG A 98 1.17 14.26 6.32
N ASP A 99 0.61 14.41 5.12
CA ASP A 99 -0.83 14.50 4.92
C ASP A 99 -1.54 13.21 5.34
N LEU A 100 -0.96 12.04 5.01
CA LEU A 100 -1.41 10.74 5.52
C LEU A 100 -1.39 10.72 7.07
N ALA A 101 -0.25 11.05 7.68
CA ALA A 101 -0.12 11.03 9.13
C ALA A 101 -1.10 11.98 9.84
N ALA A 102 -1.28 13.20 9.32
CA ALA A 102 -2.24 14.16 9.87
C ALA A 102 -3.68 13.64 9.79
N LYS A 103 -4.07 13.02 8.67
CA LYS A 103 -5.41 12.44 8.51
C LYS A 103 -5.65 11.23 9.40
N VAL A 104 -4.62 10.42 9.66
CA VAL A 104 -4.72 9.31 10.60
C VAL A 104 -4.82 9.82 12.03
N ALA A 105 -3.97 10.76 12.44
CA ALA A 105 -4.02 11.35 13.78
C ALA A 105 -5.38 12.05 14.05
N ALA A 106 -5.99 12.65 13.03
CA ALA A 106 -7.31 13.26 13.12
C ALA A 106 -8.49 12.26 12.99
N GLY A 107 -8.23 10.97 12.78
CA GLY A 107 -9.27 9.94 12.60
C GLY A 107 -9.98 9.96 11.24
N ALA A 108 -9.60 10.86 10.32
CA ALA A 108 -10.18 10.94 8.98
C ALA A 108 -9.83 9.74 8.09
N VAL A 109 -8.67 9.11 8.33
CA VAL A 109 -8.28 7.83 7.72
C VAL A 109 -8.14 6.79 8.83
N PRO A 110 -9.14 5.92 9.05
CA PRO A 110 -9.16 4.99 10.17
C PRO A 110 -8.32 3.74 9.86
N VAL A 111 -6.99 3.88 9.78
CA VAL A 111 -6.07 2.81 9.35
C VAL A 111 -6.25 1.50 10.13
N ASP A 112 -6.61 1.56 11.40
CA ASP A 112 -6.80 0.36 12.24
C ASP A 112 -8.13 -0.36 11.98
N ALA A 113 -9.12 0.32 11.39
CA ALA A 113 -10.43 -0.26 11.07
C ALA A 113 -10.60 -0.57 9.57
N LEU A 114 -9.57 -0.37 8.74
CA LEU A 114 -9.69 -0.58 7.29
C LEU A 114 -10.07 -2.02 6.91
N ASP A 115 -9.74 -3.02 7.73
CA ASP A 115 -10.13 -4.42 7.49
C ASP A 115 -11.66 -4.64 7.53
N GLU A 116 -12.37 -3.78 8.26
CA GLU A 116 -13.81 -3.88 8.51
C GLU A 116 -14.65 -3.16 7.45
N LEU A 117 -14.02 -2.31 6.65
CA LEU A 117 -14.66 -1.51 5.63
C LEU A 117 -14.81 -2.26 4.31
N ASP A 118 -15.81 -1.86 3.51
CA ASP A 118 -15.92 -2.28 2.12
C ASP A 118 -14.90 -1.56 1.21
N ASP A 119 -14.70 -2.10 0.01
CA ASP A 119 -13.65 -1.66 -0.90
C ASP A 119 -13.81 -0.19 -1.33
N GLU A 120 -15.04 0.30 -1.54
CA GLU A 120 -15.27 1.69 -1.95
C GLU A 120 -15.09 2.67 -0.78
N ALA A 121 -15.48 2.29 0.44
CA ALA A 121 -15.22 3.07 1.64
C ALA A 121 -13.71 3.20 1.91
N ILE A 122 -12.94 2.12 1.73
CA ILE A 122 -11.48 2.15 1.83
C ILE A 122 -10.88 3.03 0.73
N ILE A 123 -11.35 2.90 -0.52
CA ILE A 123 -10.88 3.74 -1.62
C ILE A 123 -11.17 5.21 -1.32
N ALA A 124 -12.37 5.56 -0.85
CA ALA A 124 -12.73 6.93 -0.49
C ALA A 124 -11.83 7.48 0.63
N ALA A 125 -11.62 6.72 1.71
CA ALA A 125 -10.74 7.12 2.80
C ALA A 125 -9.30 7.35 2.32
N LEU A 126 -8.74 6.39 1.58
CA LEU A 126 -7.35 6.48 1.11
C LEU A 126 -7.15 7.55 0.05
N THR A 127 -8.11 7.76 -0.86
CA THR A 127 -8.01 8.80 -1.90
C THR A 127 -8.17 10.22 -1.37
N SER A 128 -8.64 10.38 -0.12
CA SER A 128 -8.59 11.68 0.56
C SER A 128 -7.15 12.14 0.81
N VAL A 129 -6.18 11.21 0.89
CA VAL A 129 -4.77 11.49 1.15
C VAL A 129 -4.10 12.08 -0.10
N LYS A 130 -3.39 13.20 0.06
CA LYS A 130 -2.66 13.84 -1.04
C LYS A 130 -1.67 12.85 -1.67
N GLY A 131 -1.71 12.73 -2.98
CA GLY A 131 -0.83 11.83 -3.74
C GLY A 131 -1.25 10.36 -3.74
N VAL A 132 -2.36 10.00 -3.09
CA VAL A 132 -2.94 8.66 -3.16
C VAL A 132 -4.15 8.71 -4.09
N GLY A 133 -4.00 8.13 -5.29
CA GLY A 133 -5.10 7.99 -6.25
C GLY A 133 -5.82 6.64 -6.12
N ARG A 134 -6.94 6.48 -6.84
CA ARG A 134 -7.73 5.23 -6.85
C ARG A 134 -6.86 3.99 -7.10
N TRP A 135 -5.98 4.05 -8.10
CA TRP A 135 -5.05 2.95 -8.38
C TRP A 135 -4.19 2.58 -7.15
N THR A 136 -3.67 3.57 -6.41
CA THR A 136 -2.85 3.29 -5.21
C THR A 136 -3.69 2.66 -4.10
N ALA A 137 -4.93 3.13 -3.92
CA ALA A 137 -5.86 2.52 -2.96
C ALA A 137 -6.23 1.08 -3.35
N GLN A 138 -6.43 0.80 -4.64
CA GLN A 138 -6.67 -0.55 -5.15
C GLN A 138 -5.45 -1.47 -4.93
N MET A 139 -4.22 -0.96 -5.10
CA MET A 139 -3.02 -1.72 -4.76
C MET A 139 -2.96 -2.06 -3.26
N PHE A 140 -3.43 -1.16 -2.38
CA PHE A 140 -3.58 -1.48 -0.96
C PHE A 140 -4.61 -2.61 -0.75
N LEU A 141 -5.79 -2.53 -1.38
CA LEU A 141 -6.80 -3.59 -1.30
C LEU A 141 -6.25 -4.96 -1.72
N MET A 142 -5.55 -5.01 -2.86
CA MET A 142 -4.95 -6.25 -3.35
C MET A 142 -3.81 -6.72 -2.45
N PHE A 143 -2.73 -5.94 -2.35
CA PHE A 143 -1.46 -6.39 -1.80
C PHE A 143 -1.38 -6.36 -0.27
N ARG A 144 -2.22 -5.56 0.39
CA ARG A 144 -2.30 -5.51 1.86
C ARG A 144 -3.50 -6.28 2.40
N LEU A 145 -4.70 -6.05 1.88
CA LEU A 145 -5.91 -6.71 2.38
C LEU A 145 -6.22 -8.06 1.72
N GLY A 146 -5.58 -8.38 0.59
CA GLY A 146 -5.84 -9.63 -0.13
C GLY A 146 -7.23 -9.69 -0.77
N ARG A 147 -7.85 -8.54 -1.05
CA ARG A 147 -9.12 -8.48 -1.79
C ARG A 147 -8.88 -9.01 -3.21
N LEU A 148 -9.67 -10.01 -3.61
CA LEU A 148 -9.47 -10.74 -4.87
C LEU A 148 -10.31 -10.21 -6.04
N ASP A 149 -11.18 -9.24 -5.78
CA ASP A 149 -12.15 -8.72 -6.76
C ASP A 149 -12.00 -7.20 -6.90
N VAL A 150 -10.78 -6.80 -7.29
CA VAL A 150 -10.40 -5.40 -7.51
C VAL A 150 -9.88 -5.29 -8.94
N LEU A 151 -10.30 -4.27 -9.68
CA LEU A 151 -9.92 -4.03 -11.08
C LEU A 151 -9.46 -2.59 -11.32
#